data_AF-A0A1Z9MRJ0-F1
#
_entry.id   AF-A0A1Z9MRJ0-F1
#
_cell.length_a   1.000
_cell.length_b   1.000
_cell.length_c   1.000
_cell.angle_alpha   90.00
_cell.angle_beta   90.00
_cell.angle_gamma   90.00
#
_symmetry.space_group_name_H-M   'P 1'
#
loop_
_entity.id
_entity.type
_entity.pdbx_description
1 polymer ?
#
loop_
_entity_poly.entity_id
_entity_poly.type
_entity_poly.pdbx_seq_one_letter_code
_entity_poly.pdbx_strand_id
1 'polypeptide(L)'
;MAKKKDSRLKKAGVSGYNKPKRTPNHKTKSHVVVAKVGDKIKTIRFGQQGVRGAGKNPKTAKDKARKKSYYARHNAQDSSPDKLSARYWSHKVKW
;
A
#
# COMPACT_ATOMS: atom_id res chain seq x y z
N MET A 1 -15.79 16.90 -23.93
CA MET A 1 -14.79 17.54 -23.04
C MET A 1 -13.86 16.48 -22.47
N ALA A 2 -12.55 16.56 -22.70
CA ALA A 2 -11.59 15.61 -22.12
C ALA A 2 -11.65 15.70 -20.59
N LYS A 3 -11.97 14.59 -19.92
CA LYS A 3 -12.10 14.53 -18.45
C LYS A 3 -10.74 14.88 -17.84
N LYS A 4 -10.64 16.05 -17.22
CA LYS A 4 -9.40 16.57 -16.61
C LYS A 4 -8.86 15.51 -15.63
N LYS A 5 -7.59 15.13 -15.80
CA LYS A 5 -6.94 14.10 -14.97
C LYS A 5 -7.03 14.52 -13.50
N ASP A 6 -7.49 13.62 -12.61
CA ASP A 6 -7.68 13.96 -11.19
C ASP A 6 -6.39 14.52 -10.60
N SER A 7 -6.49 15.73 -10.02
CA SER A 7 -5.38 16.44 -9.41
C SER A 7 -4.65 15.61 -8.33
N ARG A 8 -5.35 14.70 -7.65
CA ARG A 8 -4.78 13.78 -6.66
C ARG A 8 -3.72 12.86 -7.28
N LEU A 9 -3.93 12.39 -8.52
CA LEU A 9 -2.96 11.54 -9.23
C LEU A 9 -1.66 12.30 -9.50
N LYS A 10 -1.79 13.55 -9.98
CA LYS A 10 -0.64 14.43 -10.22
C LYS A 10 0.11 14.76 -8.92
N LYS A 11 -0.61 15.14 -7.86
CA LYS A 11 -0.03 15.47 -6.55
C LYS A 11 0.69 14.28 -5.89
N ALA A 12 0.12 13.08 -5.98
CA ALA A 12 0.76 11.86 -5.48
C ALA A 12 1.87 11.33 -6.42
N GLY A 13 1.92 11.82 -7.65
CA GLY A 13 2.85 11.39 -8.69
C GLY A 13 2.64 9.95 -9.13
N VAL A 14 1.42 9.41 -9.04
CA VAL A 14 1.08 8.04 -9.45
C VAL A 14 0.56 8.03 -10.89
N SER A 15 0.80 6.92 -11.61
CA SER A 15 0.40 6.78 -13.01
C SER A 15 -1.11 6.59 -13.20
N GLY A 16 -1.84 6.17 -12.17
CA GLY A 16 -3.29 6.00 -12.19
C GLY A 16 -3.84 5.54 -10.86
N TYR A 17 -5.17 5.34 -10.81
CA TYR A 17 -5.82 4.80 -9.63
C TYR A 17 -5.38 3.36 -9.36
N ASN A 18 -5.30 2.98 -8.09
CA ASN A 18 -4.95 1.64 -7.64
C ASN A 18 -3.58 1.14 -8.15
N LYS A 19 -2.71 2.06 -8.59
CA LYS A 19 -1.32 1.80 -9.01
C LYS A 19 -0.36 2.37 -7.96
N PRO A 20 0.03 1.58 -6.95
CA PRO A 20 0.94 2.04 -5.90
C PRO A 20 2.33 2.29 -6.46
N LYS A 21 3.06 3.23 -5.87
CA LYS A 21 4.47 3.45 -6.17
C LYS A 21 5.30 3.68 -4.90
N ARG A 22 6.62 3.50 -5.01
CA ARG A 22 7.56 3.86 -3.95
C ARG A 22 7.72 5.38 -3.82
N THR A 23 7.98 5.83 -2.60
CA THR A 23 8.24 7.23 -2.27
C THR A 23 9.56 7.35 -1.49
N PRO A 24 10.73 7.32 -2.16
CA PRO A 24 12.02 7.35 -1.48
C PRO A 24 12.22 8.63 -0.64
N ASN A 25 11.71 9.77 -1.13
CA ASN A 25 11.91 11.07 -0.49
C ASN A 25 10.85 11.41 0.58
N HIS A 26 9.93 10.50 0.89
CA HIS A 26 8.94 10.76 1.94
C HIS A 26 9.51 10.40 3.31
N LYS A 27 9.43 11.33 4.26
CA LYS A 27 10.03 11.23 5.60
C LYS A 27 9.73 9.90 6.30
N THR A 28 8.46 9.46 6.30
CA THR A 28 8.02 8.33 7.14
C THR A 28 7.38 7.15 6.41
N LYS A 29 7.06 7.28 5.12
CA LYS A 29 6.23 6.32 4.40
C LYS A 29 6.95 5.85 3.15
N SER A 30 6.97 4.53 2.92
CA SER A 30 7.71 3.98 1.78
C SER A 30 6.92 3.96 0.47
N HIS A 31 5.58 4.04 0.53
CA HIS A 31 4.72 3.97 -0.66
C HIS A 31 3.55 4.96 -0.61
N VAL A 32 3.02 5.27 -1.79
CA VAL A 32 1.77 6.00 -1.97
C VAL A 32 0.91 5.35 -3.06
N VAL A 33 -0.40 5.43 -2.90
CA VAL A 33 -1.39 5.04 -3.90
C VAL A 33 -2.57 5.99 -3.84
N VAL A 34 -3.17 6.30 -4.98
CA VAL A 34 -4.51 6.90 -5.01
C VAL A 34 -5.48 5.75 -5.27
N ALA A 35 -6.11 5.27 -4.21
CA ALA A 35 -7.06 4.18 -4.28
C ALA A 35 -8.43 4.66 -4.75
N LYS A 36 -9.11 3.84 -5.55
CA LYS A 36 -10.47 4.11 -6.04
C LYS A 36 -11.34 2.85 -5.96
N VAL A 37 -12.54 2.99 -5.40
CA VAL A 37 -13.60 1.98 -5.34
C VAL A 37 -14.93 2.67 -5.62
N GLY A 38 -15.59 2.33 -6.73
CA GLY A 38 -16.75 3.09 -7.22
C GLY A 38 -16.37 4.57 -7.37
N ASP A 39 -17.13 5.44 -6.73
CA ASP A 39 -16.88 6.89 -6.71
C ASP A 39 -15.96 7.36 -5.57
N LYS A 40 -15.65 6.49 -4.62
CA LYS A 40 -14.78 6.82 -3.49
C LYS A 40 -13.32 6.79 -3.92
N ILE A 41 -12.63 7.91 -3.70
CA ILE A 41 -11.20 8.10 -4.02
C ILE A 41 -10.46 8.52 -2.76
N LYS A 42 -9.35 7.85 -2.44
CA LYS A 42 -8.51 8.18 -1.28
C LYS A 42 -7.03 8.10 -1.63
N THR A 43 -6.27 9.14 -1.27
CA THR A 43 -4.81 9.08 -1.32
C THR A 43 -4.30 8.43 -0.05
N ILE A 44 -3.57 7.33 -0.19
CA ILE A 44 -3.11 6.51 0.93
C ILE A 44 -1.58 6.43 0.86
N ARG A 45 -0.93 6.82 1.95
CA ARG A 45 0.52 6.59 2.15
C ARG A 45 0.69 5.46 3.14
N PHE A 46 1.47 4.45 2.79
CA PHE A 46 1.54 3.20 3.57
C PHE A 46 2.96 2.62 3.62
N GLY A 47 3.16 1.74 4.60
CA GLY A 47 4.45 1.14 4.94
C GLY A 47 5.41 2.14 5.58
N GLN A 48 6.19 1.70 6.57
CA GLN A 48 7.24 2.52 7.15
C GLN A 48 8.39 2.73 6.16
N GLN A 49 9.04 3.89 6.18
CA GLN A 49 10.26 4.15 5.41
C GLN A 49 11.41 3.26 5.93
N GLY A 50 12.31 2.83 5.03
CA GLY A 50 13.43 1.93 5.38
C GLY A 50 13.05 0.46 5.60
N VAL A 51 11.81 0.17 6.01
CA VAL A 51 11.36 -1.20 6.25
C VAL A 51 10.97 -1.90 4.95
N ARG A 52 11.67 -3.01 4.64
CA ARG A 52 11.30 -3.95 3.58
C ARG A 52 10.49 -5.11 4.16
N GLY A 53 9.29 -5.32 3.62
CA GLY A 53 8.49 -6.50 3.96
C GLY A 53 9.04 -7.75 3.27
N ALA A 54 8.51 -8.91 3.63
CA ALA A 54 8.93 -10.21 3.11
C ALA A 54 8.48 -10.48 1.66
N GLY A 55 7.58 -9.65 1.12
CA GLY A 55 6.99 -9.81 -0.21
C GLY A 55 5.99 -10.96 -0.30
N LYS A 56 5.36 -11.10 -1.47
CA LYS A 56 4.27 -12.06 -1.70
C LYS A 56 4.74 -13.51 -1.54
N ASN A 57 5.94 -13.85 -2.02
CA ASN A 57 6.48 -15.21 -2.02
C ASN A 57 7.90 -15.26 -1.39
N PRO A 58 8.02 -15.20 -0.05
CA PRO A 58 9.30 -15.25 0.62
C PRO A 58 9.97 -16.63 0.47
N LYS A 59 11.24 -16.65 0.06
CA LYS A 59 12.00 -17.89 -0.15
C LYS A 59 12.62 -18.44 1.13
N THR A 60 13.11 -17.57 2.02
CA THR A 60 13.83 -17.95 3.23
C THR A 60 12.87 -18.28 4.38
N ALA A 61 13.30 -19.18 5.28
CA ALA A 61 12.54 -19.49 6.51
C ALA A 61 12.32 -18.23 7.37
N LYS A 62 13.34 -17.37 7.46
CA LYS A 62 13.28 -16.09 8.18
C LYS A 62 12.18 -15.17 7.63
N ASP A 63 12.09 -14.98 6.32
CA ASP A 63 11.07 -14.11 5.72
C ASP A 63 9.67 -14.70 5.79
N LYS A 64 9.54 -16.03 5.69
CA LYS A 64 8.27 -16.74 5.94
C LYS A 64 7.77 -16.48 7.37
N ALA A 65 8.65 -16.59 8.38
CA ALA A 65 8.33 -16.30 9.78
C ALA A 65 7.96 -14.83 10.00
N ARG A 66 8.68 -13.89 9.37
CA ARG A 66 8.36 -12.45 9.41
C ARG A 66 6.99 -12.15 8.81
N LYS A 67 6.66 -12.76 7.66
CA LYS A 67 5.34 -12.66 7.04
C LYS A 67 4.24 -13.21 7.96
N LYS A 68 4.43 -14.41 8.52
CA LYS A 68 3.48 -15.00 9.48
C LYS A 68 3.23 -14.08 10.68
N SER A 69 4.30 -13.55 11.27
CA SER A 69 4.22 -12.62 12.41
C SER A 69 3.51 -11.31 12.05
N TYR A 70 3.74 -10.80 10.83
CA TYR A 70 3.05 -9.61 10.33
C TYR A 70 1.54 -9.85 10.23
N TYR A 71 1.12 -10.92 9.56
CA TYR A 71 -0.30 -11.25 9.39
C TYR A 71 -0.99 -11.56 10.72
N ALA A 72 -0.34 -12.27 11.64
CA ALA A 72 -0.90 -12.56 12.96
C ALA A 72 -1.31 -11.28 13.71
N ARG A 73 -0.43 -10.26 13.71
CA ARG A 73 -0.71 -8.97 14.36
C ARG A 73 -1.79 -8.16 13.64
N HIS A 74 -1.78 -8.14 12.31
CA HIS A 74 -2.66 -7.26 11.55
C HIS A 74 -4.05 -7.84 11.33
N ASN A 75 -4.18 -9.16 11.18
CA ASN A 75 -5.48 -9.82 11.06
C ASN A 75 -6.25 -9.82 12.38
N ALA A 76 -5.55 -9.85 13.52
CA ALA A 76 -6.17 -9.71 14.83
C ALA A 76 -6.86 -8.34 15.03
N GLN A 77 -6.43 -7.30 14.29
CA GLN A 77 -7.05 -5.99 14.32
C GLN A 77 -8.23 -5.87 13.35
N ASP A 78 -8.14 -6.55 12.20
CA ASP A 78 -9.14 -6.54 11.12
C ASP A 78 -8.71 -7.58 10.08
N SER A 79 -9.52 -8.61 9.91
CA SER A 79 -9.26 -9.71 9.00
C SER A 79 -9.51 -9.37 7.52
N SER A 80 -10.27 -8.31 7.22
CA SER A 80 -10.79 -8.02 5.88
C SER A 80 -10.58 -6.56 5.47
N PRO A 81 -9.32 -6.12 5.28
CA PRO A 81 -9.03 -4.74 4.93
C PRO A 81 -9.52 -4.38 3.54
N ASP A 82 -10.24 -3.26 3.43
CA ASP A 82 -10.74 -2.75 2.16
C ASP A 82 -9.64 -2.08 1.30
N LYS A 83 -9.90 -1.91 0.00
CA LYS A 83 -8.96 -1.25 -0.93
C LYS A 83 -8.70 0.23 -0.60
N LEU A 84 -9.52 0.85 0.25
CA LEU A 84 -9.37 2.23 0.69
C LEU A 84 -8.55 2.33 2.01
N SER A 85 -8.02 1.21 2.50
CA SER A 85 -7.21 1.13 3.72
C SER A 85 -5.71 1.01 3.42
N ALA A 86 -4.88 1.58 4.31
CA ALA A 86 -3.43 1.41 4.23
C ALA A 86 -2.99 -0.05 4.46
N ARG A 87 -3.77 -0.81 5.25
CA ARG A 87 -3.51 -2.22 5.57
C ARG A 87 -3.60 -3.09 4.32
N TYR A 88 -4.66 -2.96 3.53
CA TYR A 88 -4.83 -3.70 2.26
C TYR A 88 -3.62 -3.49 1.33
N TRP A 89 -3.16 -2.25 1.18
CA TRP A 89 -2.00 -1.96 0.32
C TRP A 89 -0.69 -2.47 0.90
N SER A 90 -0.53 -2.47 2.22
CA SER A 90 0.62 -3.09 2.88
C SER A 90 0.62 -4.62 2.67
N HIS A 91 -0.53 -5.28 2.85
CA HIS A 91 -0.70 -6.72 2.60
C HIS A 91 -0.39 -7.04 1.14
N LYS A 92 -0.96 -6.28 0.20
CA LYS A 92 -0.84 -6.54 -1.24
C LYS A 92 0.56 -6.30 -1.81
N VAL A 93 1.26 -5.28 -1.32
CA VAL A 93 2.50 -4.78 -1.96
C VAL A 93 3.75 -5.20 -1.19
N LYS A 94 3.70 -5.29 0.15
CA LYS A 94 4.89 -5.49 0.98
C LYS A 94 4.99 -6.89 1.59
N TRP A 95 3.87 -7.59 1.79
CA TRP A 95 3.81 -8.84 2.52
C TRP A 95 3.14 -9.93 1.70
#